data_AF-A0A1Q7H2M2-F1
#
_entry.id   AF-A0A1Q7H2M2-F1
#
_cell.length_a   1.000
_cell.length_b   1.000
_cell.length_c   1.000
_cell.angle_alpha   90.00
_cell.angle_beta   90.00
_cell.angle_gamma   90.00
#
_symmetry.space_group_name_H-M   'P 1'
#
loop_
_entity.id
_entity.type
_entity.pdbx_description
1 polymer ?
#
loop_
_entity_poly.entity_id
_entity_poly.type
_entity_poly.pdbx_seq_one_letter_code
_entity_poly.pdbx_strand_id
1 'polypeptide(L)' 'MLREAGVDVVFYGNAPASLGTLDSTRILVRRGPATIGERVRQALRTGTILLQRDSTRLLDASVFLGADFAPPRSEFHP' A
#
# COMPACT_ATOMS: atom_id res chain seq x y z
N MET A 1 2.09 4.74 -10.71
CA MET A 1 1.01 3.74 -10.49
C MET A 1 -0.08 4.17 -9.51
N LEU A 2 0.17 4.38 -8.20
CA LEU A 2 -0.93 4.68 -7.25
C LEU A 2 -1.61 6.02 -7.56
N ARG A 3 -0.81 7.08 -7.73
CA ARG A 3 -1.32 8.42 -8.10
C ARG A 3 -1.97 8.42 -9.49
N GLU A 4 -1.39 7.70 -10.44
CA GLU A 4 -1.98 7.50 -11.79
C GLU A 4 -3.35 6.80 -11.73
N ALA A 5 -3.57 5.93 -10.73
CA ALA A 5 -4.86 5.28 -10.48
C ALA A 5 -5.81 6.15 -9.63
N GLY A 6 -5.49 7.42 -9.39
CA GLY A 6 -6.31 8.35 -8.60
C GLY A 6 -6.25 8.10 -7.09
N VAL A 7 -5.26 7.36 -6.59
CA VAL A 7 -5.01 7.18 -5.15
C VAL A 7 -4.05 8.28 -4.68
N ASP A 8 -4.51 9.13 -3.77
CA ASP A 8 -3.64 10.12 -3.15
C ASP A 8 -2.62 9.45 -2.21
N VAL A 9 -1.35 9.78 -2.39
CA VAL A 9 -0.24 9.23 -1.61
C VAL A 9 0.33 10.35 -0.75
N VAL A 10 -0.07 10.33 0.52
CA VAL A 10 0.30 11.33 1.53
C VAL A 10 1.69 11.11 2.13
N PHE A 11 2.21 9.88 2.09
CA PHE A 11 3.53 9.53 2.60
C PHE A 11 4.11 8.30 1.87
N TYR A 12 5.40 8.36 1.54
CA TYR A 12 6.18 7.25 0.99
C TYR A 12 7.54 7.19 1.70
N GLY A 13 7.92 6.02 2.18
CA GLY A 13 9.15 5.82 2.94
C GLY A 13 9.34 4.37 3.36
N ASN A 14 10.38 4.13 4.15
CA ASN A 14 10.71 2.79 4.61
C ASN A 14 9.72 2.31 5.68
N ALA A 15 9.42 1.01 5.64
CA ALA A 15 8.65 0.36 6.69
C ALA A 15 9.40 0.44 8.04
N PRO A 16 8.68 0.48 9.18
CA PRO A 16 9.34 0.45 10.49
C PRO A 16 10.15 -0.86 10.63
N ALA A 17 11.34 -0.77 11.23
CA ALA A 17 12.24 -1.91 11.38
C ALA A 17 11.58 -3.12 12.08
N SER A 18 10.62 -2.88 12.97
CA SER A 18 9.83 -3.91 13.65
C SER A 18 9.00 -4.79 12.72
N LEU A 19 8.75 -4.36 11.48
CA LEU A 19 8.00 -5.14 10.50
C LEU A 19 8.87 -6.20 9.79
N GLY A 20 10.19 -6.04 9.82
CA GLY A 20 11.14 -6.91 9.12
C GLY A 20 10.94 -6.95 7.60
N THR A 21 11.56 -7.95 6.97
CA THR A 21 11.32 -8.27 5.56
C THR A 21 9.98 -8.98 5.42
N LEU A 22 9.17 -8.56 4.45
CA LEU A 22 7.90 -9.19 4.12
C LEU A 22 8.04 -10.02 2.84
N ASP A 23 7.57 -11.26 2.87
CA ASP A 23 7.47 -12.09 1.65
C ASP A 23 6.32 -11.64 0.74
N SER A 24 5.29 -11.01 1.32
CA SER A 24 4.09 -10.58 0.59
C SER A 24 3.65 -9.17 0.97
N THR A 25 3.17 -8.44 -0.02
CA THR A 25 2.68 -7.07 0.11
C THR A 25 1.41 -7.06 0.97
N ARG A 26 1.34 -6.16 1.94
CA ARG A 26 0.21 -6.03 2.86
C ARG A 26 -0.45 -4.67 2.70
N ILE A 27 -1.75 -4.67 2.49
CA ILE A 27 -2.58 -3.47 2.40
C ILE A 27 -3.45 -3.42 3.65
N LEU A 28 -3.08 -2.56 4.59
CA LEU A 28 -3.81 -2.39 5.85
C LEU A 28 -4.85 -1.27 5.70
N VAL A 29 -6.12 -1.62 5.65
CA VAL A 29 -7.22 -0.64 5.68
C VAL A 29 -7.38 -0.14 7.12
N ARG A 30 -7.09 1.15 7.33
CA ARG A 30 -7.15 1.83 8.63
C ARG A 30 -8.51 2.45 8.90
N ARG A 31 -9.16 2.97 7.86
CA ARG A 31 -10.47 3.62 7.92
C ARG A 31 -11.30 3.23 6.71
N GLY A 32 -12.62 3.31 6.87
CA GLY A 32 -13.57 3.04 5.78
C GLY A 32 -13.75 1.56 5.41
N PRO A 33 -14.43 1.30 4.29
CA PRO A 33 -14.77 -0.04 3.81
C PRO A 33 -13.57 -0.76 3.16
N ALA A 34 -13.69 -2.09 3.03
CA ALA A 34 -12.68 -2.95 2.38
C ALA A 34 -12.39 -2.57 0.92
N THR A 35 -13.34 -1.92 0.23
CA THR A 35 -13.22 -1.45 -1.16
C THR A 35 -12.07 -0.46 -1.37
N ILE A 36 -11.64 0.23 -0.30
CA ILE A 36 -10.43 1.07 -0.32
C ILE A 36 -9.20 0.20 -0.57
N GLY A 37 -9.07 -0.91 0.15
CA GLY A 37 -7.99 -1.87 -0.04
C GLY A 37 -8.02 -2.51 -1.42
N GLU A 38 -9.22 -2.77 -1.96
CA GLU A 38 -9.39 -3.30 -3.32
C GLU A 38 -8.89 -2.34 -4.39
N ARG A 39 -9.19 -1.04 -4.26
CA ARG A 39 -8.69 -0.01 -5.18
C ARG A 39 -7.16 0.07 -5.18
N VAL A 40 -6.55 0.02 -4.00
CA VAL A 40 -5.09 -0.02 -3.85
C VAL A 40 -4.51 -1.28 -4.48
N ARG A 41 -5.10 -2.45 -4.20
CA ARG A 41 -4.67 -3.74 -4.78
C ARG A 41 -4.77 -3.73 -6.30
N GLN A 42 -5.83 -3.16 -6.87
CA GLN A 42 -5.99 -3.05 -8.32
C GLN A 42 -4.88 -2.22 -8.96
N ALA A 43 -4.48 -1.13 -8.31
CA ALA A 43 -3.38 -0.28 -8.78
C ALA A 43 -2.00 -0.96 -8.64
N LEU A 44 -1.76 -1.70 -7.56
CA LEU A 44 -0.50 -2.41 -7.31
C LEU A 44 -0.40 -3.77 -8.00
N ARG A 45 -1.53 -4.35 -8.44
CA ARG A 45 -1.68 -5.70 -8.98
C ARG A 45 -1.31 -6.85 -8.02
N THR A 46 -0.87 -6.54 -6.81
CA THR A 46 -0.59 -7.50 -5.74
C THR A 46 -1.05 -6.94 -4.38
N GLY A 47 -1.02 -7.80 -3.36
CA GLY A 47 -1.19 -7.43 -1.96
C GLY A 47 -2.37 -8.09 -1.29
N THR A 48 -2.15 -8.58 -0.06
CA THR A 48 -3.19 -9.08 0.83
C THR A 48 -3.84 -7.91 1.56
N ILE A 49 -5.16 -7.80 1.45
CA ILE A 49 -5.95 -6.77 2.13
C ILE A 49 -6.25 -7.25 3.55
N LEU A 50 -5.90 -6.43 4.54
CA LEU A 50 -6.15 -6.67 5.95
C LEU A 50 -6.92 -5.49 6.53
N LEU A 51 -8.03 -5.75 7.21
CA LEU A 51 -8.80 -4.73 7.92
C LEU A 51 -8.18 -4.53 9.30
N GLN A 52 -7.33 -3.51 9.44
CA GLN A 52 -6.68 -3.17 10.70
C GLN A 52 -6.97 -1.72 11.06
N ARG A 53 -8.17 -1.52 11.61
CA ARG A 53 -8.69 -0.20 11.95
C ARG A 53 -7.78 0.52 12.94
N ASP A 54 -7.47 1.77 12.64
CA ASP A 54 -6.64 2.63 13.47
C ASP A 54 -7.16 4.06 13.36
N SER A 55 -7.94 4.47 14.36
CA SER A 55 -8.54 5.80 14.40
C SER A 55 -7.53 6.90 14.67
N THR A 56 -6.30 6.58 15.09
CA THR A 56 -5.24 7.58 15.31
C THR A 56 -4.57 8.05 14.01
N ARG A 57 -4.75 7.30 12.92
CA ARG A 57 -4.17 7.62 11.61
C ARG A 57 -5.15 8.37 10.73
N LEU A 58 -4.71 9.45 10.10
CA LEU A 58 -5.51 10.28 9.19
C LEU A 58 -5.53 9.79 7.73
N LEU A 59 -5.20 8.52 7.51
CA LEU A 59 -5.17 7.90 6.20
C LEU A 59 -6.12 6.71 6.16
N ASP A 60 -6.56 6.37 4.96
CA ASP A 60 -7.50 5.27 4.76
C ASP A 60 -6.81 3.90 4.71
N ALA A 61 -5.63 3.82 4.09
CA ALA A 61 -4.87 2.58 3.98
C ALA A 61 -3.35 2.79 4.06
N SER A 62 -2.66 1.87 4.72
CA SER A 62 -1.19 1.76 4.72
C SER A 62 -0.77 0.59 3.85
N VAL A 63 0.25 0.77 3.01
CA VAL A 63 0.80 -0.31 2.17
C VAL A 63 2.22 -0.62 2.62
N PHE A 64 2.50 -1.90 2.87
CA PHE A 64 3.84 -2.40 3.09
C PHE A 64 4.20 -3.34 1.95
N LEU A 65 5.21 -2.96 1.17
CA LEU A 65 5.66 -3.74 0.02
C LEU A 65 6.47 -4.94 0.49
N GLY A 66 6.13 -6.12 -0.04
CA GLY A 66 6.89 -7.35 0.16
C GLY A 66 7.73 -7.71 -1.06
N ALA A 67 8.45 -8.83 -0.98
CA ALA A 67 9.28 -9.35 -2.06
C ALA A 67 8.48 -9.70 -3.34
N ASP A 68 7.17 -9.91 -3.21
CA ASP A 68 6.23 -10.15 -4.31
C ASP A 68 5.91 -8.89 -5.13
N PHE A 69 6.29 -7.70 -4.67
CA PHE A 69 6.03 -6.47 -5.40
C PHE A 69 7.03 -6.28 -6.55
N ALA A 70 6.52 -6.41 -7.77
CA ALA A 70 7.23 -6.05 -8.99
C ALA A 70 6.81 -4.65 -9.44
N PRO A 71 7.60 -3.59 -9.20
CA PRO A 71 7.28 -2.28 -9.73
C PRO A 71 7.21 -2.35 -11.27
N PRO A 72 6.27 -1.63 -11.90
CA PRO A 72 6.29 -1.49 -13.35
C PRO A 72 7.65 -0.94 -13.75
N ARG A 73 8.15 -1.41 -14.90
CA ARG A 73 9.39 -0.88 -15.50
C ARG A 73 9.12 0.58 -15.89
N SER A 74 9.28 1.50 -14.94
CA SER A 74 9.28 2.93 -15.21
C SER A 74 10.62 3.29 -15.82
N GLU A 75 10.60 4.07 -16.90
CA GLU A 75 11.74 4.86 -17.34
C GLU A 75 12.23 5.65 -16.11
N PHE A 76 13.49 5.45 -15.73
CA PHE A 76 14.12 6.25 -14.70
C PHE A 76 13.95 7.72 -15.09
N HIS A 77 13.22 8.50 -14.29
CA HIS A 77 13.25 9.95 -14.39
C HIS A 77 14.31 10.45 -13.41
N PRO A 78 15.43 11.01 -13.93
CA PRO A 78 16.57 11.44 -13.11
C PRO A 78 16.24 12.64 -12.21
#